data_AF-A0A349LL13-F1
#
_entry.id   AF-A0A349LL13-F1
#
_cell.length_a   1.000
_cell.length_b   1.000
_cell.length_c   1.000
_cell.angle_alpha   90.00
_cell.angle_beta   90.00
_cell.angle_gamma   90.00
#
_symmetry.space_group_name_H-M   'P 1'
#
loop_
_entity.id
_entity.type
_entity.pdbx_description
1 polymer ?
#
loop_
_entity_poly.entity_id
_entity_poly.type
_entity_poly.pdbx_seq_one_letter_code
_entity_poly.pdbx_strand_id
1 'polypeptide(L)' 'VIVMTSNIGSHLIQSMADKKQAEIKEAVFEELKNHFRPEFLNRIDEIVVFHGLDKGNIANIAKILLKNLSERLAKVDM' A
#
# COMPACT_ATOMS: atom_id res chain seq x y z
N VAL A 1 0.83 1.22 18.66
CA VAL A 1 0.36 0.74 17.33
C VAL A 1 1.54 0.11 16.63
N ILE A 2 1.46 -1.17 16.29
CA ILE A 2 2.47 -1.87 15.49
C ILE A 2 1.95 -1.91 14.06
N VAL A 3 2.77 -1.51 13.09
CA VAL A 3 2.45 -1.59 11.66
C VAL A 3 3.48 -2.48 10.99
N MET A 4 2.99 -3.47 10.24
CA MET A 4 3.81 -4.37 9.44
C MET A 4 3.41 -4.20 7.97
N THR A 5 4.38 -4.31 7.07
CA THR A 5 4.15 -4.20 5.63
C THR A 5 4.80 -5.38 4.93
N SER A 6 4.20 -5.82 3.83
CA SER A 6 4.72 -6.91 3.00
C SER A 6 4.31 -6.68 1.55
N ASN A 7 5.18 -7.08 0.62
CA ASN A 7 4.89 -7.08 -0.81
C ASN A 7 4.29 -8.40 -1.30
N ILE A 8 3.99 -9.35 -0.41
CA ILE A 8 3.30 -10.60 -0.75
C ILE A 8 1.95 -10.29 -1.41
N GLY A 9 1.64 -10.98 -2.51
CA GLY A 9 0.42 -10.74 -3.28
C GLY A 9 0.45 -9.50 -4.18
N SER A 10 1.56 -8.75 -4.26
CA SER A 10 1.66 -7.56 -5.13
C SER A 10 1.37 -7.88 -6.61
N HIS A 11 1.80 -9.06 -7.07
CA HIS A 11 1.54 -9.52 -8.43
C HIS A 11 0.05 -9.80 -8.67
N LEU A 12 -0.68 -10.29 -7.65
CA LEU A 12 -2.13 -10.50 -7.69
C LEU A 12 -2.86 -9.16 -7.74
N ILE A 13 -2.44 -8.19 -6.93
CA ILE A 13 -3.03 -6.85 -6.92
C ILE A 13 -2.88 -6.19 -8.30
N GLN A 14 -1.72 -6.36 -8.96
CA GLN A 14 -1.48 -5.83 -10.29
C GLN A 14 -2.27 -6.55 -11.38
N SER A 15 -2.36 -7.88 -11.34
CA SER A 15 -3.07 -8.66 -12.35
C SER A 15 -4.59 -8.57 -12.22
N MET A 16 -5.09 -8.26 -11.02
CA MET A 16 -6.52 -8.15 -10.70
C MET A 16 -6.96 -6.68 -10.56
N ALA A 17 -6.23 -5.72 -11.14
CA ALA A 17 -6.52 -4.30 -11.00
C ALA A 17 -7.96 -3.90 -11.42
N ASP A 18 -8.57 -4.66 -12.35
CA ASP A 18 -9.93 -4.43 -12.83
C ASP A 18 -11.03 -5.16 -12.01
N LYS A 19 -10.64 -5.91 -10.98
CA LYS A 19 -11.55 -6.69 -10.13
C LYS A 19 -12.05 -5.88 -8.94
N LYS A 20 -13.13 -6.35 -8.31
CA LYS A 20 -13.63 -5.74 -7.08
C LYS A 20 -12.61 -5.92 -5.96
N GLN A 21 -12.47 -4.90 -5.12
CA GLN A 21 -11.57 -4.90 -3.96
C GLN A 21 -11.75 -6.13 -3.05
N ALA A 22 -12.97 -6.62 -2.89
CA ALA A 22 -13.24 -7.82 -2.10
C ALA A 22 -12.56 -9.08 -2.68
N GLU A 23 -12.61 -9.25 -4.01
CA GLU A 23 -11.99 -10.39 -4.73
C GLU A 23 -10.46 -10.32 -4.61
N ILE A 24 -9.88 -9.12 -4.73
CA ILE A 24 -8.44 -8.90 -4.56
C ILE A 24 -8.02 -9.24 -3.13
N LYS A 25 -8.79 -8.78 -2.13
CA LYS A 25 -8.48 -9.01 -0.71
C LYS A 25 -8.50 -10.51 -0.38
N GLU A 26 -9.46 -11.25 -0.91
CA GLU A 26 -9.54 -12.70 -0.72
C GLU A 26 -8.34 -13.42 -1.35
N ALA A 27 -7.98 -13.09 -2.59
CA ALA A 27 -6.82 -13.67 -3.27
C ALA A 27 -5.50 -13.39 -2.54
N VAL A 28 -5.30 -12.15 -2.06
CA VAL A 28 -4.12 -11.78 -1.26
C VAL A 28 -4.13 -12.51 0.09
N PHE A 29 -5.28 -12.71 0.71
CA PHE A 29 -5.37 -13.41 1.99
C PHE A 29 -5.03 -14.89 1.88
N GLU A 30 -5.43 -15.57 0.79
CA GLU A 30 -4.99 -16.95 0.51
C GLU A 30 -3.47 -17.03 0.32
N GLU A 31 -2.88 -16.07 -0.39
CA GLU A 31 -1.42 -16.00 -0.54
C GLU A 31 -0.69 -15.77 0.80
N LEU A 32 -1.28 -14.96 1.69
CA LEU A 32 -0.75 -14.76 3.04
C LEU A 32 -0.78 -16.03 3.89
N LYS A 33 -1.82 -16.87 3.77
CA LYS A 33 -1.91 -18.16 4.47
C LYS A 33 -0.84 -19.16 3.99
N ASN A 34 -0.45 -19.09 2.72
CA ASN A 34 0.62 -19.93 2.18
C ASN A 34 2.00 -19.52 2.71
N HIS A 35 2.19 -18.23 3.01
CA HIS A 35 3.48 -17.70 3.47
C HIS A 35 3.63 -17.65 4.99
N PHE A 36 2.58 -17.30 5.72
CA PHE A 36 2.60 -17.11 7.17
C PHE A 36 1.90 -18.23 7.92
N ARG A 37 2.42 -18.57 9.10
CA ARG A 37 1.76 -19.50 10.02
C ARG A 37 0.43 -18.92 10.50
N PRO A 38 -0.62 -19.74 10.72
CA PRO A 38 -1.90 -19.27 11.26
C PRO A 38 -1.75 -18.52 12.59
N GLU A 39 -0.83 -18.94 13.45
CA GLU A 39 -0.56 -18.29 14.75
C GLU A 39 -0.24 -16.80 14.60
N PHE A 40 0.50 -16.46 13.54
CA PHE A 40 0.93 -15.09 13.25
C PHE A 40 -0.25 -14.28 12.70
N LEU A 41 -1.00 -14.83 11.75
CA LEU A 41 -2.17 -14.16 11.17
C LEU A 41 -3.25 -13.91 12.24
N ASN A 42 -3.41 -14.84 13.18
CA ASN A 42 -4.32 -14.73 14.32
C ASN A 42 -3.91 -13.65 15.35
N ARG A 43 -2.76 -12.99 15.19
CA ARG A 43 -2.30 -11.87 16.02
C ARG A 43 -2.45 -10.51 15.32
N ILE A 44 -2.99 -10.48 14.10
CA ILE A 44 -3.22 -9.26 13.34
C ILE A 44 -4.70 -8.89 13.45
N ASP A 45 -4.99 -7.72 14.01
CA ASP A 45 -6.36 -7.24 14.19
C ASP A 45 -7.02 -6.86 12.85
N GLU A 46 -6.26 -6.20 11.96
CA GLU A 46 -6.75 -5.74 10.66
C GLU A 46 -5.69 -5.92 9.56
N ILE A 47 -6.15 -6.42 8.41
CA ILE A 47 -5.34 -6.50 7.19
C ILE A 47 -5.89 -5.51 6.17
N VAL A 48 -5.01 -4.57 5.78
CA VAL A 48 -5.27 -3.53 4.79
C VAL A 48 -4.54 -3.89 3.49
N VAL A 49 -5.27 -3.92 2.38
CA VAL A 49 -4.72 -4.15 1.04
C VAL A 49 -4.68 -2.83 0.28
N PHE A 50 -3.50 -2.47 -0.21
CA PHE A 50 -3.29 -1.25 -0.99
C PHE A 50 -3.62 -1.50 -2.47
N HIS A 51 -4.29 -0.54 -3.09
CA HIS A 51 -4.58 -0.55 -4.52
C HIS A 51 -3.50 0.23 -5.26
N GLY A 52 -3.34 -0.07 -6.55
CA GLY A 52 -2.46 0.70 -7.42
C GLY A 52 -2.88 2.17 -7.47
N LEU A 53 -1.90 3.05 -7.54
CA LEU A 53 -2.13 4.49 -7.68
C LEU A 53 -2.45 4.83 -9.13
N ASP A 54 -3.54 5.56 -9.34
CA ASP A 54 -3.86 6.12 -10.65
C ASP A 54 -3.04 7.39 -10.94
N LYS A 55 -3.09 7.86 -12.19
CA LYS A 55 -2.36 9.07 -12.62
C LYS A 55 -2.75 10.32 -11.79
N GLY A 56 -4.01 10.43 -11.38
CA GLY A 56 -4.49 11.53 -10.54
C GLY A 56 -3.92 11.46 -9.13
N ASN A 57 -3.84 10.26 -8.54
CA ASN A 57 -3.19 10.03 -7.25
C ASN A 57 -1.72 10.43 -7.32
N ILE A 58 -1.00 9.99 -8.35
CA ILE A 58 0.42 10.32 -8.58
C ILE A 58 0.62 11.83 -8.73
N ALA A 59 -0.23 12.52 -9.49
CA ALA A 59 -0.15 13.97 -9.65
C ALA A 59 -0.33 14.72 -8.32
N ASN A 60 -1.26 14.28 -7.48
CA ASN A 60 -1.48 14.87 -6.16
C ASN A 60 -0.30 14.63 -5.22
N ILE A 61 0.27 13.43 -5.22
CA ILE A 61 1.47 13.11 -4.43
C ILE A 61 2.64 13.98 -4.89
N ALA A 62 2.87 14.10 -6.20
CA ALA A 62 3.91 14.95 -6.75
C ALA A 62 3.76 16.41 -6.29
N LYS A 63 2.52 16.94 -6.27
CA LYS A 63 2.24 18.29 -5.76
C LYS A 63 2.65 18.47 -4.30
N ILE A 64 2.35 17.49 -3.43
CA ILE A 64 2.75 17.52 -2.02
C ILE A 64 4.28 17.52 -1.89
N LEU A 65 4.95 16.64 -2.64
CA LEU A 65 6.41 16.53 -2.62
C LEU A 65 7.10 17.81 -3.09
N LEU A 66 6.59 18.43 -4.15
CA LEU A 66 7.10 19.70 -4.67
C LEU A 66 6.91 20.84 -3.67
N LYS A 67 5.76 20.91 -3.00
CA LYS A 67 5.53 21.90 -1.94
C LYS A 67 6.53 21.75 -0.80
N ASN A 68 6.72 20.54 -0.31
CA ASN A 68 7.70 20.24 0.76
C ASN A 68 9.12 20.62 0.32
N LEU A 69 9.47 20.38 -0.95
CA LEU A 69 10.77 20.79 -1.49
C LEU A 69 10.93 22.31 -1.51
N SER A 70 9.93 23.06 -1.99
CA SER A 70 9.95 24.53 -1.99
C SER A 70 10.10 25.10 -0.58
N GLU A 71 9.41 24.55 0.41
CA GLU A 71 9.54 24.96 1.82
C GLU A 71 10.94 24.68 2.38
N ARG A 72 11.58 23.58 1.97
CA ARG A 72 12.97 23.27 2.36
C ARG A 72 13.96 24.25 1.73
N LEU A 73 13.80 24.59 0.46
CA LEU A 73 14.68 25.53 -0.24
C LEU A 73 14.60 26.94 0.34
N ALA A 74 13.38 27.41 0.64
CA ALA A 74 13.19 28.73 1.26
C ALA A 74 13.86 28.88 2.65
N LYS A 75 14.15 27.77 3.33
CA LYS A 75 14.89 27.75 4.61
C LYS A 75 16.41 27.72 4.44
N VAL A 76 16.90 27.33 3.25
CA VAL A 76 18.33 27.23 2.95
C VAL A 76 18.87 28.58 2.44
N ASP A 77 18.02 29.36 1.77
CA ASP A 77 18.35 30.71 1.29
C ASP A 77 18.24 31.82 2.37
N MET A 78 18.10 31.44 3.65
CA MET A 78 18.06 32.32 4.83
C MET A 78 19.22 31.99 5.76
#